data_AF-A0A7K0CW28-F1
#
_entry.id   AF-A0A7K0CW28-F1
#
_cell.length_a   1.000
_cell.length_b   1.000
_cell.length_c   1.000
_cell.angle_alpha   90.00
_cell.angle_beta   90.00
_cell.angle_gamma   90.00
#
_symmetry.space_group_name_H-M   'P 1'
#
loop_
_entity.id
_entity.type
_entity.pdbx_description
1 polymer ?
#
loop_
_entity_poly.entity_id
_entity_poly.type
_entity_poly.pdbx_seq_one_letter_code
_entity_poly.pdbx_strand_id
1 'polypeptide(L)'
;MDFGAVYSETAEQVKIANIELSHLSIEAGHFYMKDLAGGLDLVRNQFRRVKNLVDLYSEAARAEFGASARVSTCFLVDDYFGAKTDPVDVLTKILGTAEEFGLEIDYIARESACWESPQYVDGQPTGHSLPLAEIIGSSIVSEPVPATTGGRPPDIESGWLCNGRRSSEYDSKQAMQLTKYRPPEELGRREHSIFLDVELWAESVGGDGERHIRWSCPYLASIWQLLRLGMVRYDGRPVVQPQPVGDKWPERWWEMPAVIQLNPRAAPFAAYQALSILPQSYLKIEHAVRTILDHVHLDEELVRQTLARGAREGVEIPREVTKRLQHVFLSEVSAAPGNGV
;
A
#
# COMPACT_ATOMS: atom_id res chain seq x y z
N MET A 1 -38.52 32.31 35.65
CA MET A 1 -38.28 30.97 35.08
C MET A 1 -37.21 31.16 34.04
N ASP A 2 -36.02 30.70 34.39
CA ASP A 2 -34.76 30.98 33.71
C ASP A 2 -34.61 30.02 32.52
N PHE A 3 -34.41 30.56 31.33
CA PHE A 3 -34.10 29.78 30.13
C PHE A 3 -32.61 29.45 30.15
N GLY A 4 -32.26 28.38 30.86
CA GLY A 4 -30.92 27.81 30.81
C GLY A 4 -30.64 27.24 29.43
N ALA A 5 -29.98 28.02 28.57
CA ALA A 5 -29.33 27.49 27.39
C ALA A 5 -28.28 26.47 27.84
N VAL A 6 -28.53 25.19 27.56
CA VAL A 6 -27.53 24.14 27.75
C VAL A 6 -26.48 24.33 26.66
N TYR A 7 -25.43 25.06 27.03
CA TYR A 7 -24.19 25.10 26.28
C TYR A 7 -23.48 23.76 26.52
N SER A 8 -23.43 22.90 25.51
CA SER A 8 -22.50 21.77 25.49
C SER A 8 -21.45 22.04 24.43
N GLU A 9 -20.17 22.10 24.83
CA GLU A 9 -19.05 22.04 23.90
C GLU A 9 -19.13 20.72 23.13
N THR A 10 -19.35 20.82 21.83
CA THR A 10 -19.42 19.71 20.88
C THR A 10 -18.02 19.17 20.61
N ALA A 11 -17.38 18.55 21.61
CA ALA A 11 -16.41 17.49 21.36
C ALA A 11 -17.20 16.21 21.03
N GLU A 12 -17.97 16.26 19.94
CA GLU A 12 -18.52 15.04 19.35
C GLU A 12 -17.32 14.26 18.84
N GLN A 13 -16.85 13.29 19.64
CA GLN A 13 -15.81 12.35 19.23
C GLN A 13 -16.25 11.76 17.89
N VAL A 14 -15.56 12.16 16.82
CA VAL A 14 -15.84 11.69 15.47
C VAL A 14 -15.74 10.17 15.51
N LYS A 15 -16.88 9.48 15.42
CA LYS A 15 -16.91 8.02 15.51
C LYS A 15 -16.18 7.46 14.32
N ILE A 16 -15.12 6.69 14.59
CA ILE A 16 -14.41 5.96 13.55
C ILE A 16 -15.34 4.90 12.97
N ALA A 17 -15.57 4.99 11.67
CA ALA A 17 -16.41 4.08 10.91
C ALA A 17 -15.75 2.71 10.80
N ASN A 18 -16.54 1.68 11.13
CA ASN A 18 -16.21 0.30 10.83
C ASN A 18 -16.28 0.07 9.32
N ILE A 19 -15.37 -0.76 8.81
CA ILE A 19 -15.46 -1.32 7.46
C ILE A 19 -15.56 -2.84 7.55
N GLU A 20 -16.11 -3.46 6.51
CA GLU A 20 -16.08 -4.90 6.38
C GLU A 20 -14.66 -5.40 6.07
N LEU A 21 -14.29 -6.54 6.64
CA LEU A 21 -12.97 -7.14 6.48
C LEU A 21 -13.08 -8.58 6.00
N SER A 22 -12.29 -8.91 5.00
CA SER A 22 -11.96 -10.28 4.61
C SER A 22 -10.93 -10.88 5.57
N HIS A 23 -10.78 -12.20 5.54
CA HIS A 23 -9.67 -12.85 6.24
C HIS A 23 -8.38 -12.59 5.50
N LEU A 24 -8.40 -12.66 4.17
CA LEU A 24 -7.24 -12.49 3.32
C LEU A 24 -7.59 -11.63 2.09
N SER A 25 -6.79 -10.61 1.84
CA SER A 25 -6.72 -9.93 0.55
C SER A 25 -5.51 -10.49 -0.21
N ILE A 26 -5.65 -10.85 -1.48
CA ILE A 26 -4.55 -11.33 -2.33
C ILE A 26 -4.35 -10.37 -3.49
N GLU A 27 -3.17 -9.76 -3.60
CA GLU A 27 -2.77 -8.99 -4.76
C GLU A 27 -2.19 -9.97 -5.78
N ALA A 28 -2.99 -10.22 -6.81
CA ALA A 28 -2.71 -11.16 -7.89
C ALA A 28 -1.77 -10.55 -8.95
N GLY A 29 -1.38 -9.29 -8.80
CA GLY A 29 -0.39 -8.68 -9.65
C GLY A 29 -0.18 -7.21 -9.35
N HIS A 30 1.05 -6.79 -9.59
CA HIS A 30 1.51 -5.43 -9.67
C HIS A 30 2.45 -5.41 -10.87
N PHE A 31 1.99 -4.89 -12.01
CA PHE A 31 2.80 -4.82 -13.22
C PHE A 31 3.19 -3.37 -13.46
N TYR A 32 4.48 -3.13 -13.70
CA TYR A 32 4.87 -1.86 -14.29
C TYR A 32 4.33 -1.78 -15.71
N MET A 33 3.91 -0.60 -16.16
CA MET A 33 3.45 -0.40 -17.54
C MET A 33 4.47 -0.83 -18.60
N LYS A 34 5.77 -0.77 -18.26
CA LYS A 34 6.85 -1.28 -19.12
C LYS A 34 6.79 -2.80 -19.33
N ASP A 35 6.25 -3.55 -18.38
CA ASP A 35 6.16 -5.01 -18.44
C ASP A 35 5.03 -5.45 -19.37
N LEU A 36 3.95 -4.65 -19.46
CA LEU A 36 2.89 -4.82 -20.46
C LEU A 36 3.36 -4.52 -21.89
N ALA A 37 4.44 -3.73 -22.05
CA ALA A 37 5.06 -3.44 -23.34
C ALA A 37 6.01 -4.57 -23.81
N GLY A 38 6.48 -5.43 -22.90
CA GLY A 38 7.45 -6.51 -23.16
C GLY A 38 6.92 -7.73 -23.93
N GLY A 39 5.66 -7.71 -24.36
CA GLY A 39 5.02 -8.77 -25.14
C GLY A 39 4.04 -9.63 -24.31
N LEU A 40 2.90 -9.98 -24.92
CA LEU A 40 1.78 -10.67 -24.24
C LEU A 40 2.15 -12.03 -23.64
N ASP A 41 3.12 -12.75 -24.20
CA ASP A 41 3.48 -14.10 -23.74
C ASP A 41 4.14 -14.12 -22.35
N LEU A 42 4.87 -13.06 -21.98
CA LEU A 42 5.42 -12.93 -20.64
C LEU A 42 4.29 -12.72 -19.61
N VAL A 43 3.35 -11.84 -19.95
CA VAL A 43 2.16 -11.55 -19.14
C VAL A 43 1.34 -12.82 -18.94
N ARG A 44 1.06 -13.57 -20.01
CA ARG A 44 0.34 -14.85 -19.94
C ARG A 44 1.00 -15.86 -19.00
N ASN A 45 2.31 -16.05 -19.14
CA ASN A 45 3.05 -16.99 -18.29
C ASN A 45 3.01 -16.61 -16.82
N GLN A 46 3.06 -15.31 -16.52
CA GLN A 46 2.94 -14.81 -15.15
C GLN A 46 1.53 -15.05 -14.60
N PHE A 47 0.48 -14.71 -15.35
CA PHE A 47 -0.91 -14.92 -14.92
C PHE A 47 -1.22 -16.39 -14.64
N ARG A 48 -0.72 -17.31 -15.47
CA ARG A 48 -0.83 -18.77 -15.22
C ARG A 48 -0.21 -19.18 -13.87
N ARG A 49 0.96 -18.63 -13.53
CA ARG A 49 1.64 -18.93 -12.25
C ARG A 49 0.93 -18.29 -11.07
N VAL A 50 0.49 -17.04 -11.23
CA VAL A 50 -0.30 -16.31 -10.24
C VAL A 50 -1.58 -17.08 -9.92
N LYS A 51 -2.33 -17.55 -10.93
CA LYS A 51 -3.57 -18.30 -10.73
C LYS A 51 -3.38 -19.46 -9.75
N ASN A 52 -2.38 -20.30 -9.99
CA ASN A 52 -2.11 -21.46 -9.14
C ASN A 52 -1.80 -21.05 -7.68
N LEU A 53 -1.12 -19.92 -7.48
CA LEU A 53 -0.83 -19.40 -6.15
C LEU A 53 -2.08 -18.80 -5.50
N VAL A 54 -2.89 -18.05 -6.24
CA VAL A 54 -4.17 -17.51 -5.74
C VAL A 54 -5.07 -18.64 -5.27
N ASP A 55 -5.18 -19.73 -6.03
CA ASP A 55 -5.94 -20.92 -5.63
C ASP A 55 -5.38 -21.52 -4.33
N LEU A 56 -4.06 -21.77 -4.31
CA LEU A 56 -3.38 -22.36 -3.16
C LEU A 56 -3.60 -21.56 -1.88
N TYR A 57 -3.43 -20.24 -1.93
CA TYR A 57 -3.58 -19.38 -0.75
C TYR A 57 -5.05 -19.18 -0.37
N SER A 58 -5.97 -19.22 -1.32
CA SER A 58 -7.41 -19.23 -1.03
C SER A 58 -7.83 -20.51 -0.31
N GLU A 59 -7.31 -21.66 -0.73
CA GLU A 59 -7.51 -22.94 -0.06
C GLU A 59 -6.87 -22.96 1.33
N ALA A 60 -5.64 -22.45 1.46
CA ALA A 60 -4.97 -22.33 2.76
C ALA A 60 -5.76 -21.45 3.74
N ALA A 61 -6.28 -20.31 3.29
CA ALA A 61 -7.13 -19.45 4.11
C ALA A 61 -8.43 -20.17 4.54
N ARG A 62 -9.05 -20.98 3.68
CA ARG A 62 -10.22 -21.79 4.06
C ARG A 62 -9.87 -22.92 5.03
N ALA A 63 -8.68 -23.49 4.93
CA ALA A 63 -8.21 -24.49 5.89
C ALA A 63 -7.95 -23.87 7.27
N GLU A 64 -7.42 -22.64 7.31
CA GLU A 64 -7.08 -21.92 8.55
C GLU A 64 -8.30 -21.28 9.23
N PHE A 65 -9.12 -20.54 8.46
CA PHE A 65 -10.26 -19.76 8.99
C PHE A 65 -11.63 -20.44 8.76
N GLY A 66 -11.63 -21.65 8.23
CA GLY A 66 -12.84 -22.43 7.93
C GLY A 66 -13.41 -22.19 6.53
N ALA A 67 -14.38 -23.03 6.13
CA ALA A 67 -14.92 -23.04 4.76
C ALA A 67 -15.57 -21.72 4.31
N SER A 68 -16.01 -20.89 5.26
CA SER A 68 -16.56 -19.55 5.01
C SER A 68 -15.50 -18.44 5.01
N ALA A 69 -14.22 -18.77 4.91
CA ALA A 69 -13.15 -17.79 4.83
C ALA A 69 -13.38 -16.85 3.65
N ARG A 70 -13.61 -15.59 3.99
CA ARG A 70 -13.68 -14.44 3.07
C ARG A 70 -12.29 -14.15 2.52
N VAL A 71 -12.10 -14.39 1.22
CA VAL A 71 -10.86 -14.10 0.49
C VAL A 71 -11.25 -13.20 -0.68
N SER A 72 -10.54 -12.08 -0.84
CA SER A 72 -10.70 -11.17 -1.97
C SER A 72 -9.42 -11.10 -2.80
N THR A 73 -9.55 -10.94 -4.11
CA THR A 73 -8.41 -10.72 -5.00
C THR A 73 -8.39 -9.29 -5.53
N CYS A 74 -7.21 -8.71 -5.66
CA CYS A 74 -7.05 -7.39 -6.25
C CYS A 74 -5.86 -7.35 -7.21
N PHE A 75 -5.88 -6.36 -8.09
CA PHE A 75 -4.78 -6.06 -8.99
C PHE A 75 -4.51 -4.56 -8.95
N LEU A 76 -3.28 -4.18 -8.62
CA LEU A 76 -2.86 -2.78 -8.58
C LEU A 76 -2.28 -2.39 -9.93
N VAL A 77 -2.83 -1.32 -10.50
CA VAL A 77 -2.40 -0.76 -11.76
C VAL A 77 -1.51 0.46 -11.48
N ASP A 78 -0.27 0.42 -11.96
CA ASP A 78 0.65 1.56 -11.90
C ASP A 78 0.28 2.62 -12.96
N ASP A 79 -0.76 3.39 -12.65
CA ASP A 79 -1.13 4.58 -13.42
C ASP A 79 -0.37 5.84 -12.97
N TYR A 80 0.36 5.79 -11.85
CA TYR A 80 1.11 6.93 -11.33
C TYR A 80 2.38 7.19 -12.15
N PHE A 81 3.20 6.17 -12.36
CA PHE A 81 4.37 6.25 -13.25
C PHE A 81 3.95 6.05 -14.71
N GLY A 82 2.76 5.48 -14.94
CA GLY A 82 2.16 5.15 -16.23
C GLY A 82 1.10 6.11 -16.78
N ALA A 83 0.97 7.33 -16.25
CA ALA A 83 -0.22 8.19 -16.45
C ALA A 83 -0.62 8.51 -17.91
N LYS A 84 0.29 8.32 -18.87
CA LYS A 84 0.06 8.57 -20.31
C LYS A 84 -0.45 7.35 -21.09
N THR A 85 -0.59 6.20 -20.43
CA THR A 85 -1.14 4.99 -21.04
C THR A 85 -2.66 5.09 -21.18
N ASP A 86 -3.22 4.37 -22.15
CA ASP A 86 -4.67 4.27 -22.33
C ASP A 86 -5.25 3.24 -21.33
N PRO A 87 -6.14 3.67 -20.41
CA PRO A 87 -6.76 2.76 -19.44
C PRO A 87 -7.52 1.62 -20.09
N VAL A 88 -8.24 1.88 -21.19
CA VAL A 88 -9.07 0.89 -21.87
C VAL A 88 -8.19 -0.23 -22.42
N ASP A 89 -7.10 0.13 -23.11
CA ASP A 89 -6.15 -0.82 -23.67
C ASP A 89 -5.47 -1.66 -22.57
N VAL A 90 -5.05 -1.01 -21.49
CA VAL A 90 -4.36 -1.67 -20.36
C VAL A 90 -5.30 -2.66 -19.67
N LEU A 91 -6.50 -2.22 -19.29
CA LEU A 91 -7.47 -3.06 -18.58
C LEU A 91 -7.98 -4.19 -19.45
N THR A 92 -8.21 -3.95 -20.74
CA THR A 92 -8.63 -5.00 -21.68
C THR A 92 -7.60 -6.12 -21.74
N LYS A 93 -6.30 -5.79 -21.80
CA LYS A 93 -5.21 -6.79 -21.80
C LYS A 93 -5.13 -7.54 -20.48
N ILE A 94 -5.19 -6.83 -19.34
CA ILE A 94 -5.10 -7.43 -18.01
C ILE A 94 -6.28 -8.38 -17.77
N LEU A 95 -7.51 -7.90 -17.95
CA LEU A 95 -8.72 -8.67 -17.66
C LEU A 95 -8.93 -9.81 -18.66
N GLY A 96 -8.65 -9.59 -19.95
CA GLY A 96 -8.70 -10.66 -20.94
C GLY A 96 -7.69 -11.76 -20.66
N THR A 97 -6.47 -11.42 -20.19
CA THR A 97 -5.48 -12.43 -19.80
C THR A 97 -5.87 -13.12 -18.49
N ALA A 98 -6.46 -12.41 -17.54
CA ALA A 98 -7.01 -13.00 -16.32
C ALA A 98 -8.06 -14.06 -16.65
N GLU A 99 -9.01 -13.71 -17.52
CA GLU A 99 -10.04 -14.61 -18.00
C GLU A 99 -9.46 -15.83 -18.74
N GLU A 100 -8.46 -15.64 -19.61
CA GLU A 100 -7.78 -16.72 -20.35
C GLU A 100 -7.26 -17.83 -19.41
N PHE A 101 -6.75 -17.46 -18.23
CA PHE A 101 -6.22 -18.40 -17.23
C PHE A 101 -7.20 -18.68 -16.07
N GLY A 102 -8.42 -18.16 -16.13
CA GLY A 102 -9.44 -18.31 -15.09
C GLY A 102 -9.09 -17.61 -13.77
N LEU A 103 -8.19 -16.64 -13.77
CA LEU A 103 -7.86 -15.81 -12.61
C LEU A 103 -8.97 -14.80 -12.34
N GLU A 104 -9.72 -15.02 -11.27
CA GLU A 104 -10.72 -14.08 -10.80
C GLU A 104 -10.03 -12.89 -10.11
N ILE A 105 -10.30 -11.70 -10.60
CA ILE A 105 -9.87 -10.43 -10.00
C ILE A 105 -11.14 -9.74 -9.48
N ASP A 106 -11.28 -9.64 -8.16
CA ASP A 106 -12.45 -8.99 -7.56
C ASP A 106 -12.37 -7.46 -7.64
N TYR A 107 -11.15 -6.92 -7.53
CA TYR A 107 -10.90 -5.49 -7.44
C TYR A 107 -9.74 -5.02 -8.34
N ILE A 108 -9.93 -3.88 -9.01
CA ILE A 108 -8.86 -3.13 -9.67
C ILE A 108 -8.60 -1.87 -8.87
N ALA A 109 -7.34 -1.62 -8.52
CA ALA A 109 -6.94 -0.41 -7.81
C ALA A 109 -5.95 0.40 -8.64
N ARG A 110 -5.93 1.72 -8.41
CA ARG A 110 -4.98 2.65 -9.03
C ARG A 110 -3.86 3.02 -8.05
N GLU A 111 -2.61 2.94 -8.48
CA GLU A 111 -1.47 3.38 -7.66
C GLU A 111 -1.54 4.88 -7.39
N SER A 112 -1.97 5.69 -8.35
CA SER A 112 -2.11 7.14 -8.14
C SER A 112 -3.18 7.49 -7.10
N ALA A 113 -4.11 6.59 -6.79
CA ALA A 113 -5.05 6.77 -5.69
C ALA A 113 -4.41 6.66 -4.30
N CYS A 114 -3.19 6.12 -4.21
CA CYS A 114 -2.37 6.18 -3.01
C CYS A 114 -1.71 7.55 -2.81
N TRP A 115 -1.61 8.36 -3.88
CA TRP A 115 -1.25 9.77 -3.80
C TRP A 115 -2.49 10.63 -3.53
N GLU A 116 -3.47 10.61 -4.42
CA GLU A 116 -4.70 11.38 -4.31
C GLU A 116 -5.92 10.49 -4.51
N SER A 117 -6.72 10.31 -3.45
CA SER A 117 -7.87 9.42 -3.47
C SER A 117 -9.17 10.20 -3.74
N PRO A 118 -9.86 9.97 -4.88
CA PRO A 118 -11.16 10.58 -5.13
C PRO A 118 -12.18 10.20 -4.05
N GLN A 119 -12.90 11.19 -3.53
CA GLN A 119 -13.87 10.98 -2.46
C GLN A 119 -15.27 10.68 -3.02
N TYR A 120 -15.94 9.71 -2.41
CA TYR A 120 -17.31 9.29 -2.73
C TYR A 120 -18.22 9.43 -1.51
N VAL A 121 -19.46 9.83 -1.73
CA VAL A 121 -20.55 9.81 -0.74
C VAL A 121 -21.74 9.10 -1.38
N ASP A 122 -22.23 8.04 -0.73
CA ASP A 122 -23.34 7.21 -1.23
C ASP A 122 -23.14 6.73 -2.69
N GLY A 123 -21.89 6.38 -3.02
CA GLY A 123 -21.48 5.91 -4.36
C GLY A 123 -21.37 7.02 -5.42
N GLN A 124 -21.54 8.29 -5.05
CA GLN A 124 -21.40 9.42 -5.97
C GLN A 124 -20.08 10.16 -5.74
N PRO A 125 -19.34 10.51 -6.81
CA PRO A 125 -18.12 11.27 -6.69
C PRO A 125 -18.43 12.68 -6.18
N THR A 126 -17.64 13.14 -5.20
CA THR A 126 -17.81 14.48 -4.61
C THR A 126 -17.17 15.59 -5.43
N GLY A 127 -16.32 15.24 -6.41
CA GLY A 127 -15.47 16.18 -7.14
C GLY A 127 -14.22 16.63 -6.35
N HIS A 128 -14.04 16.15 -5.12
CA HIS A 128 -12.87 16.40 -4.30
C HIS A 128 -12.00 15.14 -4.19
N SER A 129 -10.69 15.34 -4.10
CA SER A 129 -9.71 14.30 -3.81
C SER A 129 -9.06 14.55 -2.46
N LEU A 130 -8.73 13.47 -1.78
CA LEU A 130 -7.99 13.49 -0.53
C LEU A 130 -6.49 13.36 -0.83
N PRO A 131 -5.62 14.28 -0.35
CA PRO A 131 -4.16 14.19 -0.50
C PRO A 131 -3.60 13.11 0.44
N LEU A 132 -3.80 11.85 0.05
CA LEU A 132 -3.60 10.70 0.90
C LEU A 132 -2.12 10.49 1.24
N ALA A 133 -1.23 10.73 0.28
CA ALA A 133 0.22 10.65 0.52
C ALA A 133 0.69 11.68 1.55
N GLU A 134 0.17 12.89 1.50
CA GLU A 134 0.51 13.96 2.44
C GLU A 134 -0.04 13.65 3.84
N ILE A 135 -1.27 13.13 3.93
CA ILE A 135 -1.89 12.75 5.20
C ILE A 135 -1.13 11.61 5.87
N ILE A 136 -0.82 10.53 5.14
CA ILE A 136 -0.03 9.43 5.69
C ILE A 136 1.38 9.91 6.04
N GLY A 137 1.94 10.82 5.24
CA GLY A 137 3.26 11.39 5.46
C GLY A 137 3.32 12.06 6.83
N SER A 138 2.30 12.84 7.17
CA SER A 138 2.18 13.51 8.47
C SER A 138 2.08 12.55 9.67
N SER A 139 1.76 11.27 9.42
CA SER A 139 1.70 10.22 10.44
C SER A 139 3.00 9.42 10.57
N ILE A 140 4.00 9.68 9.72
CA ILE A 140 5.32 9.06 9.83
C ILE A 140 6.07 9.70 11.00
N VAL A 141 6.44 8.88 11.97
CA VAL A 141 7.21 9.30 13.14
C VAL A 141 8.68 8.99 12.88
N SER A 142 9.52 10.03 12.93
CA SER A 142 10.97 9.82 12.89
C SER A 142 11.43 9.09 14.15
N GLU A 143 12.24 8.04 13.99
CA GLU A 143 12.85 7.38 15.14
C GLU A 143 13.87 8.31 15.81
N PRO A 144 13.74 8.61 17.12
CA PRO A 144 14.68 9.48 17.81
C PRO A 144 16.01 8.76 17.99
N VAL A 145 17.08 9.25 17.35
CA VAL A 145 18.43 8.72 17.57
C VAL A 145 18.92 9.17 18.95
N PRO A 146 19.20 8.24 19.90
CA PRO A 146 19.62 8.61 21.25
C PRO A 146 20.89 9.46 21.25
N ALA A 147 20.94 10.45 22.14
CA ALA A 147 22.08 11.36 22.33
C ALA A 147 22.49 12.17 21.07
N THR A 148 21.52 12.55 20.24
CA THR A 148 21.72 13.51 19.14
C THR A 148 20.99 14.82 19.42
N THR A 149 21.51 15.93 18.90
CA THR A 149 20.89 17.27 19.03
C THR A 149 19.89 17.59 17.92
N GLY A 150 19.37 16.57 17.23
CA GLY A 150 18.44 16.78 16.11
C GLY A 150 19.08 17.49 14.91
N GLY A 151 20.31 17.13 14.52
CA GLY A 151 21.02 17.71 13.36
C GLY A 151 20.39 17.41 11.98
N ARG A 152 19.15 16.92 11.95
CA ARG A 152 18.40 16.56 10.77
C ARG A 152 17.11 17.40 10.74
N PRO A 153 16.71 17.97 9.59
CA PRO A 153 15.29 18.23 9.34
C PRO A 153 14.53 16.91 9.59
N PRO A 154 13.39 16.88 10.29
CA PRO A 154 12.53 15.71 10.39
C PRO A 154 12.46 14.92 9.07
N ASP A 155 12.43 13.59 9.13
CA ASP A 155 12.52 12.71 7.96
C ASP A 155 11.61 13.15 6.80
N ILE A 156 10.41 13.59 7.16
CA ILE A 156 9.38 14.11 6.26
C ILE A 156 9.77 15.42 5.54
N GLU A 157 10.60 16.28 6.14
CA GLU A 157 11.10 17.53 5.52
C GLU A 157 12.18 17.24 4.47
N SER A 158 12.93 16.15 4.64
CA SER A 158 13.99 15.76 3.71
C SER A 158 13.50 14.93 2.52
N GLY A 159 12.33 14.29 2.64
CA GLY A 159 11.86 13.30 1.67
C GLY A 159 12.54 11.94 1.79
N TRP A 160 13.28 11.69 2.86
CA TRP A 160 13.98 10.43 3.12
C TRP A 160 13.60 9.88 4.49
N LEU A 161 13.46 8.56 4.61
CA LEU A 161 13.27 7.84 5.87
C LEU A 161 14.49 6.98 6.14
N CYS A 162 14.92 6.93 7.40
CA CYS A 162 16.06 6.11 7.82
C CYS A 162 15.66 5.19 8.98
N ASN A 163 16.03 3.90 8.92
CA ASN A 163 15.72 2.94 9.99
C ASN A 163 16.80 2.87 11.10
N GLY A 164 17.61 3.92 11.24
CA GLY A 164 18.53 4.01 12.36
C GLY A 164 19.63 5.04 12.21
N ARG A 165 20.83 4.67 12.64
CA ARG A 165 22.00 5.56 12.69
C ARG A 165 23.00 5.25 11.58
N ARG A 166 23.32 6.28 10.78
CA ARG A 166 24.36 6.21 9.74
C ARG A 166 25.76 5.95 10.31
N SER A 167 26.63 5.48 9.42
CA SER A 167 28.06 5.34 9.71
C SER A 167 28.68 6.71 10.03
N SER A 168 29.76 6.73 10.82
CA SER A 168 30.46 7.98 11.17
C SER A 168 31.36 8.53 10.05
N GLU A 169 31.19 8.06 8.81
CA GLU A 169 32.04 8.45 7.68
C GLU A 169 31.94 9.95 7.39
N TYR A 170 30.71 10.48 7.49
CA TYR A 170 30.35 11.87 7.20
C TYR A 170 30.09 12.73 8.44
N ASP A 171 30.36 12.21 9.65
CA ASP A 171 30.27 13.02 10.88
C ASP A 171 31.24 14.22 10.77
N SER A 172 30.83 15.41 11.22
CA SER A 172 31.68 16.61 11.18
C SER A 172 32.93 16.43 12.05
N LYS A 173 34.11 16.39 11.41
CA LYS A 173 35.38 16.14 12.10
C LYS A 173 36.04 17.47 12.46
N GLN A 174 36.48 17.62 13.71
CA GLN A 174 37.57 18.55 13.99
C GLN A 174 38.86 17.97 13.38
N ALA A 175 39.62 18.79 12.65
CA ALA A 175 40.76 18.37 11.83
C ALA A 175 41.88 17.59 12.57
N MET A 176 41.85 17.53 13.90
CA MET A 176 42.85 16.85 14.73
C MET A 176 42.32 15.63 15.51
N GLN A 177 41.06 15.22 15.33
CA GLN A 177 40.53 14.01 15.98
C GLN A 177 40.42 12.85 14.99
N LEU A 178 41.20 11.80 15.24
CA LEU A 178 41.02 10.49 14.62
C LEU A 178 39.83 9.80 15.31
N THR A 179 38.61 10.07 14.83
CA THR A 179 37.42 9.38 15.31
C THR A 179 37.42 7.95 14.78
N LYS A 180 37.32 6.96 15.67
CA LYS A 180 37.20 5.55 15.28
C LYS A 180 35.95 5.36 14.42
N TYR A 181 36.07 4.62 13.31
CA TYR A 181 34.92 4.29 12.46
C TYR A 181 33.82 3.61 13.26
N ARG A 182 32.61 4.15 13.14
CA ARG A 182 31.37 3.57 13.66
C ARG A 182 30.55 3.07 12.46
N PRO A 183 30.24 1.75 12.37
CA PRO A 183 29.41 1.23 11.31
C PRO A 183 27.96 1.76 11.42
N PRO A 184 27.18 1.71 10.32
CA PRO A 184 25.76 1.99 10.40
C PRO A 184 25.06 0.98 11.31
N GLU A 185 24.00 1.42 11.97
CA GLU A 185 23.25 0.64 12.95
C GLU A 185 21.76 0.85 12.76
N GLU A 186 21.08 -0.21 12.35
CA GLU A 186 19.62 -0.32 12.42
C GLU A 186 19.16 -0.27 13.88
N LEU A 187 18.15 0.54 14.16
CA LEU A 187 17.50 0.61 15.47
C LEU A 187 16.58 -0.60 15.66
N GLY A 188 16.49 -1.11 16.89
CA GLY A 188 15.71 -2.31 17.18
C GLY A 188 16.28 -3.62 16.58
N ARG A 189 17.50 -3.58 16.04
CA ARG A 189 18.18 -4.78 15.50
C ARG A 189 18.24 -5.93 16.49
N ARG A 190 18.31 -7.14 15.96
CA ARG A 190 18.67 -8.34 16.74
C ARG A 190 20.19 -8.50 16.81
N GLU A 191 20.75 -9.48 16.11
CA GLU A 191 22.19 -9.76 16.13
C GLU A 191 22.97 -8.96 15.08
N HIS A 192 22.34 -8.55 13.99
CA HIS A 192 22.96 -7.86 12.85
C HIS A 192 22.13 -6.65 12.45
N SER A 193 22.78 -5.62 11.90
CA SER A 193 22.11 -4.43 11.37
C SER A 193 21.90 -4.56 9.87
N ILE A 194 20.67 -4.31 9.41
CA ILE A 194 20.37 -4.02 8.01
C ILE A 194 19.89 -2.58 7.92
N PHE A 195 20.79 -1.71 7.46
CA PHE A 195 20.54 -0.27 7.44
C PHE A 195 20.03 0.19 6.07
N LEU A 196 18.94 0.96 6.07
CA LEU A 196 18.29 1.47 4.87
C LEU A 196 18.01 2.97 4.98
N ASP A 197 18.24 3.65 3.87
CA ASP A 197 17.65 4.96 3.59
C ASP A 197 16.65 4.80 2.45
N VAL A 198 15.43 5.23 2.69
CA VAL A 198 14.31 5.08 1.77
C VAL A 198 13.86 6.47 1.34
N GLU A 199 13.95 6.75 0.05
CA GLU A 199 13.36 7.95 -0.53
C GLU A 199 11.82 7.82 -0.48
N LEU A 200 11.15 8.75 0.18
CA LEU A 200 9.68 8.87 0.23
C LEU A 200 9.17 9.70 -0.95
N TRP A 201 9.90 10.76 -1.27
CA TRP A 201 9.58 11.66 -2.38
C TRP A 201 10.81 12.44 -2.84
N ALA A 202 10.76 12.93 -4.07
CA ALA A 202 11.71 13.86 -4.64
C ALA A 202 11.01 15.18 -5.02
N GLU A 203 11.60 16.32 -4.63
CA GLU A 203 11.16 17.64 -5.08
C GLU A 203 11.91 18.04 -6.36
N SER A 204 11.18 18.61 -7.31
CA SER A 204 11.74 19.31 -8.46
C SER A 204 11.13 20.69 -8.55
N VAL A 205 11.90 21.68 -9.00
CA VAL A 205 11.41 23.05 -9.20
C VAL A 205 11.25 23.28 -10.70
N GLY A 206 10.03 23.63 -11.12
CA GLY A 206 9.69 23.96 -12.49
C GLY A 206 10.37 25.25 -12.97
N GLY A 207 10.30 25.51 -14.28
CA GLY A 207 10.87 26.72 -14.89
C GLY A 207 10.18 28.03 -14.45
N ASP A 208 8.98 27.91 -13.88
CA ASP A 208 8.17 28.96 -13.27
C ASP A 208 8.41 29.13 -11.76
N GLY A 209 9.25 28.28 -11.16
CA GLY A 209 9.51 28.26 -9.72
C GLY A 209 8.52 27.42 -8.91
N GLU A 210 7.57 26.73 -9.55
CA GLU A 210 6.65 25.84 -8.84
C GLU A 210 7.36 24.58 -8.35
N ARG A 211 7.02 24.15 -7.13
CA ARG A 211 7.54 22.91 -6.53
C ARG A 211 6.66 21.75 -6.94
N HIS A 212 7.27 20.72 -7.52
CA HIS A 212 6.61 19.46 -7.85
C HIS A 212 7.20 18.33 -7.01
N ILE A 213 6.36 17.72 -6.20
CA ILE A 213 6.71 16.53 -5.41
C ILE A 213 6.36 15.30 -6.22
N ARG A 214 7.30 14.38 -6.32
CA ARG A 214 7.08 13.04 -6.88
C ARG A 214 7.28 12.00 -5.79
N TRP A 215 6.21 11.31 -5.43
CA TRP A 215 6.22 10.24 -4.45
C TRP A 215 6.91 9.00 -5.02
N SER A 216 7.60 8.28 -4.15
CA SER A 216 8.31 7.06 -4.53
C SER A 216 7.36 5.85 -4.55
N CYS A 217 7.66 4.87 -5.40
CA CYS A 217 6.92 3.60 -5.46
C CYS A 217 6.84 2.87 -4.10
N PRO A 218 7.92 2.69 -3.30
CA PRO A 218 7.79 2.05 -1.99
C PRO A 218 6.91 2.85 -1.02
N TYR A 219 6.84 4.18 -1.15
CA TYR A 219 5.95 4.98 -0.34
C TYR A 219 4.48 4.78 -0.71
N LEU A 220 4.14 4.86 -2.00
CA LEU A 220 2.78 4.60 -2.47
C LEU A 220 2.35 3.15 -2.19
N ALA A 221 3.25 2.19 -2.35
CA ALA A 221 3.02 0.79 -1.99
C ALA A 221 2.76 0.61 -0.48
N SER A 222 3.39 1.41 0.39
CA SER A 222 3.10 1.38 1.83
C SER A 222 1.67 1.83 2.12
N ILE A 223 1.22 2.91 1.48
CA ILE A 223 -0.17 3.39 1.58
C ILE A 223 -1.13 2.32 1.05
N TRP A 224 -0.81 1.70 -0.08
CA TRP A 224 -1.58 0.59 -0.63
C TRP A 224 -1.80 -0.55 0.36
N GLN A 225 -0.74 -0.97 1.08
CA GLN A 225 -0.87 -2.00 2.11
C GLN A 225 -1.77 -1.53 3.27
N LEU A 226 -1.67 -0.27 3.70
CA LEU A 226 -2.57 0.27 4.73
C LEU A 226 -4.03 0.29 4.27
N LEU A 227 -4.30 0.61 3.00
CA LEU A 227 -5.63 0.57 2.40
C LEU A 227 -6.20 -0.84 2.39
N ARG A 228 -5.42 -1.83 1.94
CA ARG A 228 -5.80 -3.25 1.94
C ARG A 228 -6.00 -3.83 3.34
N LEU A 229 -5.30 -3.31 4.34
CA LEU A 229 -5.52 -3.69 5.74
C LEU A 229 -6.64 -2.89 6.42
N GLY A 230 -7.23 -1.92 5.73
CA GLY A 230 -8.29 -1.09 6.29
C GLY A 230 -7.83 -0.12 7.38
N MET A 231 -6.54 0.20 7.42
CA MET A 231 -5.87 0.91 8.53
C MET A 231 -5.79 2.43 8.34
N VAL A 232 -6.53 2.99 7.39
CA VAL A 232 -6.57 4.43 7.14
C VAL A 232 -7.99 4.99 7.27
N ARG A 233 -8.12 6.11 7.97
CA ARG A 233 -9.35 6.90 8.10
C ARG A 233 -9.03 8.37 7.94
N TYR A 234 -9.98 9.11 7.41
CA TYR A 234 -9.95 10.57 7.36
C TYR A 234 -11.28 11.10 7.89
N ASP A 235 -11.23 11.96 8.91
CA ASP A 235 -12.41 12.40 9.69
C ASP A 235 -13.31 11.22 10.10
N GLY A 236 -12.67 10.14 10.58
CA GLY A 236 -13.33 8.90 10.98
C GLY A 236 -13.94 8.07 9.84
N ARG A 237 -13.88 8.50 8.58
CA ARG A 237 -14.46 7.80 7.42
C ARG A 237 -13.42 6.99 6.65
N PRO A 238 -13.84 5.93 5.93
CA PRO A 238 -12.95 5.19 5.03
C PRO A 238 -12.45 6.10 3.92
N VAL A 239 -11.13 6.10 3.67
CA VAL A 239 -10.50 6.94 2.62
C VAL A 239 -10.65 6.36 1.22
N VAL A 240 -10.97 5.07 1.13
CA VAL A 240 -11.21 4.34 -0.10
C VAL A 240 -12.44 3.46 0.10
N GLN A 241 -13.38 3.56 -0.84
CA GLN A 241 -14.57 2.72 -0.91
C GLN A 241 -14.64 2.14 -2.32
N PRO A 242 -14.57 0.80 -2.49
CA PRO A 242 -14.73 0.18 -3.80
C PRO A 242 -16.02 0.63 -4.48
N GLN A 243 -15.92 1.05 -5.73
CA GLN A 243 -17.06 1.45 -6.55
C GLN A 243 -17.38 0.34 -7.55
N PRO A 244 -18.65 0.01 -7.83
CA PRO A 244 -18.98 -0.99 -8.84
C PRO A 244 -18.42 -0.58 -10.21
N VAL A 245 -18.08 -1.57 -11.03
CA VAL A 245 -17.73 -1.32 -12.42
C VAL A 245 -18.92 -0.65 -13.14
N GLY A 246 -18.64 0.46 -13.83
CA GLY A 246 -19.64 1.14 -14.65
C GLY A 246 -19.84 0.46 -16.00
N ASP A 247 -20.75 0.98 -16.81
CA ASP A 247 -21.06 0.42 -18.14
C ASP A 247 -19.88 0.52 -19.13
N LYS A 248 -18.95 1.46 -18.90
CA LYS A 248 -17.79 1.71 -19.75
C LYS A 248 -16.57 2.09 -18.91
N TRP A 249 -15.39 1.71 -19.41
CA TRP A 249 -14.12 2.21 -18.88
C TRP A 249 -13.95 3.70 -19.18
N PRO A 250 -13.54 4.51 -18.21
CA PRO A 250 -13.15 5.89 -18.46
C PRO A 250 -11.94 5.97 -19.41
N GLU A 251 -11.88 7.04 -20.20
CA GLU A 251 -10.79 7.25 -21.16
C GLU A 251 -9.49 7.72 -20.47
N ARG A 252 -9.59 8.19 -19.22
CA ARG A 252 -8.48 8.81 -18.49
C ARG A 252 -8.39 8.25 -17.08
N TRP A 253 -7.17 7.94 -16.63
CA TRP A 253 -6.94 7.30 -15.33
C TRP A 253 -7.57 8.05 -14.16
N TRP A 254 -7.47 9.38 -14.13
CA TRP A 254 -8.01 10.20 -13.04
C TRP A 254 -9.53 10.22 -12.93
N GLU A 255 -10.24 9.78 -13.97
CA GLU A 255 -11.71 9.63 -13.95
C GLU A 255 -12.14 8.32 -13.31
N MET A 256 -11.22 7.36 -13.19
CA MET A 256 -11.50 6.07 -12.58
C MET A 256 -11.55 6.19 -11.05
N PRO A 257 -12.44 5.44 -10.38
CA PRO A 257 -12.40 5.28 -8.94
C PRO A 257 -11.04 4.81 -8.44
N ALA A 258 -10.77 5.08 -7.16
CA ALA A 258 -9.56 4.58 -6.49
C ALA A 258 -9.47 3.05 -6.53
N VAL A 259 -10.61 2.41 -6.24
CA VAL A 259 -10.80 0.96 -6.32
C VAL A 259 -12.12 0.69 -7.02
N ILE A 260 -12.08 -0.15 -8.05
CA ILE A 260 -13.23 -0.65 -8.79
C ILE A 260 -13.49 -2.08 -8.38
N GLN A 261 -14.74 -2.38 -8.02
CA GLN A 261 -15.24 -3.72 -7.77
C GLN A 261 -15.75 -4.34 -9.07
N LEU A 262 -15.01 -5.33 -9.56
CA LEU A 262 -15.35 -6.10 -10.75
C LEU A 262 -16.38 -7.19 -10.44
N ASN A 263 -16.24 -7.85 -9.29
CA ASN A 263 -17.14 -8.90 -8.84
C ASN A 263 -18.10 -8.37 -7.75
N PRO A 264 -19.41 -8.22 -8.04
CA PRO A 264 -20.38 -7.75 -7.05
C PRO A 264 -20.53 -8.67 -5.83
N ARG A 265 -20.09 -9.93 -5.93
CA ARG A 265 -20.13 -10.92 -4.85
C ARG A 265 -18.78 -11.10 -4.15
N ALA A 266 -17.79 -10.28 -4.49
CA ALA A 266 -16.49 -10.30 -3.86
C ALA A 266 -16.60 -10.20 -2.34
N ALA A 267 -15.72 -10.93 -1.65
CA ALA A 267 -15.47 -10.66 -0.25
C ALA A 267 -14.92 -9.23 -0.09
N PRO A 268 -15.06 -8.58 1.09
CA PRO A 268 -14.60 -7.21 1.30
C PRO A 268 -13.17 -6.95 0.83
N PHE A 269 -12.94 -5.77 0.25
CA PHE A 269 -11.63 -5.36 -0.26
C PHE A 269 -10.56 -5.34 0.84
N ALA A 270 -10.85 -4.71 1.97
CA ALA A 270 -9.94 -4.66 3.10
C ALA A 270 -9.95 -6.01 3.86
N ALA A 271 -8.84 -6.37 4.50
CA ALA A 271 -8.67 -7.67 5.14
C ALA A 271 -7.81 -7.62 6.41
N TYR A 272 -7.87 -8.68 7.21
CA TYR A 272 -7.00 -8.85 8.38
C TYR A 272 -5.53 -9.07 8.01
N GLN A 273 -5.29 -9.70 6.85
CA GLN A 273 -3.97 -9.89 6.28
C GLN A 273 -3.98 -9.68 4.77
N ALA A 274 -2.83 -9.27 4.26
CA ALA A 274 -2.61 -9.02 2.84
C ALA A 274 -1.47 -9.90 2.35
N LEU A 275 -1.70 -10.62 1.26
CA LEU A 275 -0.69 -11.34 0.50
C LEU A 275 -0.45 -10.60 -0.81
N SER A 276 0.80 -10.38 -1.19
CA SER A 276 1.17 -9.89 -2.53
C SER A 276 2.02 -10.91 -3.27
N ILE A 277 1.58 -11.28 -4.48
CA ILE A 277 2.30 -12.16 -5.39
C ILE A 277 3.01 -11.29 -6.42
N LEU A 278 4.32 -11.15 -6.29
CA LEU A 278 5.11 -10.14 -7.00
C LEU A 278 6.30 -10.75 -7.74
N PRO A 279 6.84 -10.11 -8.79
CA PRO A 279 8.13 -10.49 -9.35
C PRO A 279 9.28 -10.38 -8.34
N GLN A 280 10.33 -11.19 -8.49
CA GLN A 280 11.51 -11.16 -7.62
C GLN A 280 12.18 -9.77 -7.52
N SER A 281 12.07 -8.96 -8.56
CA SER A 281 12.60 -7.58 -8.59
C SER A 281 12.00 -6.66 -7.52
N TYR A 282 10.80 -6.97 -7.01
CA TYR A 282 10.13 -6.19 -5.95
C TYR A 282 10.69 -6.42 -4.56
N LEU A 283 11.58 -7.40 -4.35
CA LEU A 283 12.08 -7.72 -3.00
C LEU A 283 12.65 -6.50 -2.24
N LYS A 284 13.37 -5.62 -2.94
CA LYS A 284 13.94 -4.40 -2.34
C LYS A 284 12.87 -3.36 -2.02
N ILE A 285 11.85 -3.25 -2.88
CA ILE A 285 10.71 -2.37 -2.68
C ILE A 285 9.92 -2.82 -1.45
N GLU A 286 9.61 -4.11 -1.34
CA GLU A 286 8.86 -4.63 -0.19
C GLU A 286 9.63 -4.56 1.13
N HIS A 287 10.96 -4.58 1.09
CA HIS A 287 11.76 -4.28 2.28
C HIS A 287 11.59 -2.82 2.69
N ALA A 288 11.70 -1.89 1.74
CA ALA A 288 11.47 -0.47 1.99
C ALA A 288 10.03 -0.19 2.48
N VAL A 289 9.02 -0.88 1.94
CA VAL A 289 7.62 -0.80 2.39
C VAL A 289 7.51 -1.16 3.86
N ARG A 290 8.11 -2.29 4.29
CA ARG A 290 8.10 -2.69 5.71
C ARG A 290 8.77 -1.64 6.59
N THR A 291 9.93 -1.12 6.18
CA THR A 291 10.63 -0.06 6.90
C THR A 291 9.76 1.19 7.06
N ILE A 292 9.05 1.61 6.01
CA ILE A 292 8.13 2.75 6.07
C ILE A 292 7.00 2.47 7.04
N LEU A 293 6.34 1.31 6.93
CA LEU A 293 5.18 0.97 7.76
C LEU A 293 5.51 0.84 9.25
N ASP A 294 6.72 0.42 9.60
CA ASP A 294 7.17 0.38 10.99
C ASP A 294 7.29 1.80 11.61
N HIS A 295 7.36 2.84 10.78
CA HIS A 295 7.41 4.25 11.20
C HIS A 295 6.06 4.98 11.09
N VAL A 296 5.01 4.34 10.55
CA VAL A 296 3.68 4.96 10.46
C VAL A 296 2.95 4.82 11.80
N HIS A 297 2.60 5.95 12.41
CA HIS A 297 1.70 5.96 13.56
C HIS A 297 0.27 5.71 13.11
N LEU A 298 -0.36 4.67 13.66
CA LEU A 298 -1.72 4.27 13.35
C LEU A 298 -2.68 4.75 14.44
N ASP A 299 -3.90 5.09 14.04
CA ASP A 299 -4.96 5.45 14.98
C ASP A 299 -5.25 4.28 15.93
N GLU A 300 -5.04 4.52 17.23
CA GLU A 300 -5.18 3.53 18.30
C GLU A 300 -6.59 2.95 18.42
N GLU A 301 -7.60 3.79 18.19
CA GLU A 301 -8.99 3.35 18.25
C GLU A 301 -9.31 2.45 17.04
N LEU A 302 -8.80 2.78 15.86
CA LEU A 302 -8.92 1.93 14.67
C LEU A 302 -8.22 0.57 14.88
N VAL A 303 -7.01 0.57 15.45
CA VAL A 303 -6.29 -0.66 15.80
C VAL A 303 -7.14 -1.50 16.77
N ARG A 304 -7.64 -0.89 17.85
CA ARG A 304 -8.47 -1.56 18.86
C ARG A 304 -9.75 -2.15 18.26
N GLN A 305 -10.44 -1.41 17.39
CA GLN A 305 -11.64 -1.87 16.70
C GLN A 305 -11.37 -3.10 15.84
N THR A 306 -10.29 -3.08 15.05
CA THR A 306 -9.88 -4.21 14.20
C THR A 306 -9.54 -5.45 15.03
N LEU A 307 -8.77 -5.29 16.11
CA LEU A 307 -8.43 -6.41 17.01
C LEU A 307 -9.67 -7.01 17.68
N ALA A 308 -10.56 -6.15 18.18
CA ALA A 308 -11.80 -6.60 18.81
C ALA A 308 -12.73 -7.32 17.81
N ARG A 309 -12.71 -6.92 16.54
CA ARG A 309 -13.44 -7.62 15.47
C ARG A 309 -12.83 -8.98 15.18
N GLY A 310 -11.51 -9.06 14.99
CA GLY A 310 -10.80 -10.32 14.81
C GLY A 310 -11.11 -11.32 15.92
N ALA A 311 -11.03 -10.89 17.18
CA ALA A 311 -11.35 -11.74 18.33
C ALA A 311 -12.80 -12.27 18.30
N ARG A 312 -13.79 -11.47 17.89
CA ARG A 312 -15.18 -11.92 17.72
C ARG A 312 -15.35 -12.93 16.59
N GLU A 313 -14.49 -12.86 15.58
CA GLU A 313 -14.47 -13.77 14.43
C GLU A 313 -13.52 -14.96 14.63
N GLY A 314 -12.88 -15.08 15.81
CA GLY A 314 -11.94 -16.16 16.12
C GLY A 314 -10.57 -16.01 15.46
N VAL A 315 -10.21 -14.81 15.01
CA VAL A 315 -8.94 -14.50 14.34
C VAL A 315 -8.03 -13.73 15.29
N GLU A 316 -6.84 -14.26 15.55
CA GLU A 316 -5.78 -13.53 16.26
C GLU A 316 -5.03 -12.63 15.27
N ILE A 317 -5.05 -11.32 15.53
CA ILE A 317 -4.47 -10.32 14.63
C ILE A 317 -3.28 -9.67 15.34
N PRO A 318 -2.06 -9.75 14.79
CA PRO A 318 -0.92 -9.01 15.31
C PRO A 318 -1.19 -7.52 15.32
N ARG A 319 -0.76 -6.80 16.36
CA ARG A 319 -0.96 -5.34 16.41
C ARG A 319 -0.16 -4.63 15.33
N GLU A 320 1.07 -5.08 15.06
CA GLU A 320 1.94 -4.51 14.05
C GLU A 320 1.47 -4.87 12.63
N VAL A 321 1.25 -3.86 11.79
CA VAL A 321 0.72 -4.05 10.43
C VAL A 321 1.69 -4.84 9.54
N THR A 322 2.99 -4.67 9.73
CA THR A 322 4.03 -5.40 8.97
C THR A 322 3.98 -6.91 9.20
N LYS A 323 3.48 -7.37 10.35
CA LYS A 323 3.25 -8.80 10.63
C LYS A 323 1.99 -9.36 9.97
N ARG A 324 1.13 -8.50 9.41
CA ARG A 324 -0.07 -8.88 8.64
C ARG A 324 0.19 -8.96 7.13
N LEU A 325 1.41 -8.65 6.70
CA LEU A 325 1.82 -8.68 5.30
C LEU A 325 2.57 -9.97 4.97
N GLN A 326 2.18 -10.60 3.86
CA GLN A 326 2.83 -11.77 3.29
C GLN A 326 3.26 -11.48 1.85
N HIS A 327 4.38 -12.06 1.42
CA HIS A 327 4.88 -11.90 0.05
C HIS A 327 5.27 -13.24 -0.54
N VAL A 328 4.91 -13.45 -1.81
CA VAL A 328 5.42 -14.53 -2.64
C VAL A 328 6.11 -13.91 -3.84
N PHE A 329 7.42 -14.17 -3.96
CA PHE A 329 8.21 -13.67 -5.08
C PHE A 329 8.35 -14.71 -6.18
N LEU A 330 7.92 -14.35 -7.38
CA LEU A 330 8.02 -15.15 -8.58
C LEU A 330 9.43 -15.02 -9.16
N SER A 331 10.13 -16.15 -9.27
CA SER A 331 11.39 -16.23 -10.03
C SER A 331 11.18 -15.81 -11.49
N GLU A 332 12.14 -15.08 -12.05
CA GLU A 332 12.19 -14.67 -13.46
C GLU A 332 12.62 -15.82 -14.39
N VAL A 333 13.08 -16.94 -13.82
CA VAL A 333 13.44 -18.13 -14.61
C VAL A 333 12.18 -18.76 -15.19
N SER A 334 12.11 -18.82 -16.52
CA SER A 334 11.04 -19.45 -17.27
C SER A 334 11.59 -20.53 -18.20
N ALA A 335 10.79 -21.56 -18.45
CA ALA A 335 11.12 -22.54 -19.48
C ALA A 335 11.12 -21.85 -20.84
N ALA A 336 12.12 -22.13 -21.68
CA ALA A 336 12.10 -21.67 -23.06
C ALA A 336 10.80 -22.16 -23.73
N PRO A 337 10.18 -21.38 -24.62
CA PRO A 337 9.05 -21.85 -25.40
C PRO A 337 9.50 -23.14 -26.11
N GLY A 338 8.87 -24.26 -25.79
CA GLY A 338 9.19 -25.52 -26.46
C GLY A 338 8.94 -25.34 -27.95
N ASN A 339 9.95 -25.60 -28.79
CA ASN A 339 9.71 -25.78 -30.22
C ASN A 339 8.76 -26.98 -30.35
N GLY A 340 7.47 -26.70 -30.59
CA GLY A 340 6.47 -27.73 -30.79
C GLY A 340 6.93 -28.70 -31.88
N VAL A 341 6.91 -29.99 -31.56
CA VAL A 341 6.96 -31.09 -32.53
C VAL A 341 5.53 -31.48 -32.85
#